data_AF-A0A947V415-F1
#
_entry.id   AF-A0A947V415-F1
#
_cell.length_a   1.000
_cell.length_b   1.000
_cell.length_c   1.000
_cell.angle_alpha   90.00
_cell.angle_beta   90.00
_cell.angle_gamma   90.00
#
_symmetry.space_group_name_H-M   'P 1'
#
loop_
_entity.id
_entity.type
_entity.pdbx_description
1 polymer ?
#
loop_
_entity_poly.entity_id
_entity_poly.type
_entity_poly.pdbx_seq_one_letter_code
_entity_poly.pdbx_strand_id
1 'polypeptide(L)'
;MSKTRLPYGHLSIPNPAPQATPTTPPASPRDVILVPINDPKRNRTVHAKLDRASFDALPERIRSTAWFIVRDGTAGNDHHFSVRAYYGTGQVTVARLIMNAKPGEFVRNITGDRLDLRTSNLRIKQGALGRRSKRHDLALAKAADSGEAGPA
;
A
#
# COMPACT_ATOMS: atom_id res chain seq x y z
N MET A 1 -61.78 -54.99 -9.25
CA MET A 1 -61.93 -53.82 -8.36
C MET A 1 -61.08 -54.09 -7.11
N SER A 2 -59.83 -53.60 -7.06
CA SER A 2 -59.43 -52.39 -6.28
C SER A 2 -59.26 -52.74 -4.80
N LYS A 3 -58.12 -52.62 -4.10
CA LYS A 3 -56.92 -51.77 -4.19
C LYS A 3 -55.76 -52.44 -3.44
N THR A 4 -54.58 -52.49 -4.05
CA THR A 4 -53.30 -52.83 -3.41
C THR A 4 -52.81 -51.63 -2.58
N ARG A 5 -52.55 -51.83 -1.28
CA ARG A 5 -51.82 -50.88 -0.43
C ARG A 5 -50.34 -50.96 -0.78
N LEU A 6 -49.75 -49.84 -1.20
CA LEU A 6 -48.29 -49.68 -1.29
C LEU A 6 -47.76 -48.97 -0.03
N PRO A 7 -46.54 -49.28 0.42
CA PRO A 7 -45.99 -48.83 1.70
C PRO A 7 -45.47 -47.40 1.67
N TYR A 8 -45.41 -46.81 2.87
CA TYR A 8 -44.86 -45.49 3.18
C TYR A 8 -43.48 -45.28 2.54
N GLY A 9 -43.40 -44.28 1.65
CA GLY A 9 -42.16 -43.78 1.10
C GLY A 9 -41.35 -43.04 2.16
N HIS A 10 -40.07 -43.41 2.22
CA HIS A 10 -38.99 -42.83 2.99
C HIS A 10 -38.89 -41.30 2.81
N LEU A 11 -39.05 -40.53 3.89
CA LEU A 11 -38.86 -39.08 3.90
C LEU A 11 -37.35 -38.77 3.77
N SER A 12 -36.89 -38.39 2.58
CA SER A 12 -35.55 -37.83 2.39
C SER A 12 -35.54 -36.37 2.86
N ILE A 13 -34.88 -36.10 3.98
CA ILE A 13 -34.56 -34.74 4.42
C ILE A 13 -33.62 -34.12 3.37
N PRO A 14 -33.92 -32.96 2.78
CA PRO A 14 -32.96 -32.31 1.90
C PRO A 14 -31.77 -31.85 2.72
N ASN A 15 -30.58 -32.29 2.32
CA ASN A 15 -29.31 -31.79 2.82
C ASN A 15 -29.27 -30.27 2.60
N PRO A 16 -29.07 -29.42 3.62
CA PRO A 16 -28.93 -27.98 3.40
C PRO A 16 -27.69 -27.75 2.53
N ALA A 17 -27.86 -27.01 1.44
CA ALA A 17 -26.77 -26.61 0.56
C ALA A 17 -25.63 -26.00 1.40
N PRO A 18 -24.35 -26.26 1.07
CA PRO A 18 -23.25 -25.66 1.78
C PRO A 18 -23.41 -24.14 1.72
N GLN A 19 -23.57 -23.52 2.89
CA GLN A 19 -23.70 -22.08 3.01
C GLN A 19 -22.49 -21.45 2.32
N ALA A 20 -22.76 -20.56 1.36
CA ALA A 20 -21.72 -19.74 0.76
C ALA A 20 -20.99 -19.03 1.90
N THR A 21 -19.70 -19.30 2.04
CA THR A 21 -18.80 -18.47 2.85
C THR A 21 -19.06 -17.02 2.49
N PRO A 22 -19.10 -16.06 3.44
CA PRO A 22 -19.15 -14.66 3.09
C PRO A 22 -17.88 -14.34 2.28
N THR A 23 -18.01 -14.37 0.95
CA THR A 23 -17.00 -13.88 0.03
C THR A 23 -16.84 -12.41 0.34
N THR A 24 -15.80 -12.07 1.09
CA THR A 24 -15.35 -10.69 1.23
C THR A 24 -15.33 -10.09 -0.17
N PRO A 25 -16.14 -9.05 -0.46
CA PRO A 25 -16.11 -8.45 -1.78
C PRO A 25 -14.67 -8.03 -2.07
N PRO A 26 -14.13 -8.31 -3.26
CA PRO A 26 -12.79 -7.86 -3.61
C PRO A 26 -12.76 -6.34 -3.40
N ALA A 27 -11.85 -5.88 -2.54
CA ALA A 27 -11.69 -4.47 -2.21
C ALA A 27 -11.72 -3.65 -3.51
N SER A 28 -12.70 -2.77 -3.64
CA SER A 28 -12.86 -1.97 -4.85
C SER A 28 -11.56 -1.19 -5.07
N PRO A 29 -10.90 -1.30 -6.23
CA PRO A 29 -9.63 -0.63 -6.53
C PRO A 29 -9.74 0.90 -6.63
N ARG A 30 -10.81 1.49 -6.09
CA ARG A 30 -11.16 2.92 -6.14
C ARG A 30 -11.27 3.59 -4.78
N ASP A 31 -11.13 2.83 -3.69
CA ASP A 31 -11.15 3.44 -2.35
C ASP A 31 -9.87 4.24 -2.16
N VAL A 32 -10.01 5.56 -2.18
CA VAL A 32 -8.90 6.49 -1.94
C VAL A 32 -8.92 6.88 -0.48
N ILE A 33 -7.76 6.81 0.17
CA ILE A 33 -7.57 7.33 1.51
C ILE A 33 -6.75 8.62 1.49
N LEU A 34 -6.95 9.42 2.54
CA LEU A 34 -6.20 10.65 2.80
C LEU A 34 -5.37 10.46 4.06
N VAL A 35 -4.05 10.42 3.91
CA VAL A 35 -3.13 10.33 5.05
C VAL A 35 -2.66 11.73 5.42
N PRO A 36 -2.94 12.22 6.64
CA PRO A 36 -2.51 13.55 7.05
C PRO A 36 -0.99 13.62 7.17
N ILE A 37 -0.43 14.69 6.63
CA ILE A 37 0.98 15.05 6.74
C ILE A 37 1.04 16.43 7.36
N ASN A 38 1.63 16.51 8.54
CA ASN A 38 1.90 17.79 9.17
C ASN A 38 3.08 18.44 8.41
N ASP A 39 2.84 19.59 7.78
CA ASP A 39 3.88 20.41 7.15
C ASP A 39 4.21 21.59 8.08
N PRO A 40 5.08 21.40 9.08
CA PRO A 40 5.37 22.42 10.08
C PRO A 40 5.99 23.67 9.47
N LYS A 41 6.66 23.56 8.31
CA LYS A 41 7.28 24.71 7.63
C LYS A 41 6.25 25.65 7.02
N ARG A 42 5.05 25.16 6.71
CA ARG A 42 3.96 25.94 6.10
C ARG A 42 2.77 26.11 7.02
N ASN A 43 2.91 25.70 8.29
CA ASN A 43 1.87 25.73 9.32
C ASN A 43 0.51 25.20 8.83
N ARG A 44 0.52 24.10 8.08
CA ARG A 44 -0.68 23.50 7.51
C ARG A 44 -0.61 21.98 7.50
N THR A 45 -1.77 21.34 7.64
CA THR A 45 -1.93 19.92 7.36
C THR A 45 -2.24 19.73 5.88
N VAL A 46 -1.42 18.96 5.19
CA VAL A 46 -1.72 18.48 3.83
C VAL A 46 -2.04 17.00 3.88
N HIS A 47 -2.63 16.46 2.82
CA HIS A 47 -3.01 15.05 2.77
C HIS A 47 -2.33 14.38 1.59
N ALA A 48 -1.68 13.24 1.84
CA ALA A 48 -1.28 12.33 0.77
C ALA A 48 -2.48 11.44 0.39
N LYS A 49 -2.70 11.29 -0.92
CA LYS A 49 -3.76 10.46 -1.50
C LYS A 49 -3.19 9.11 -1.90
N LEU A 50 -3.82 8.02 -1.49
CA LEU A 50 -3.38 6.65 -1.79
C LEU A 50 -4.58 5.76 -2.09
N ASP A 51 -4.35 4.71 -2.87
CA ASP A 51 -5.30 3.61 -2.96
C ASP A 51 -5.31 2.86 -1.61
N ARG A 52 -6.50 2.51 -1.11
CA ARG A 52 -6.70 1.84 0.19
C ARG A 52 -5.86 0.56 0.29
N ALA A 53 -5.91 -0.27 -0.75
CA ALA A 53 -5.13 -1.49 -0.84
C ALA A 53 -3.61 -1.24 -0.73
N SER A 54 -3.12 -0.17 -1.37
CA SER A 54 -1.70 0.22 -1.30
C SER A 54 -1.31 0.64 0.11
N PHE A 55 -2.20 1.33 0.83
CA PHE A 55 -1.96 1.69 2.23
C PHE A 55 -1.99 0.47 3.13
N ASP A 56 -3.01 -0.39 3.03
CA ASP A 56 -3.15 -1.58 3.88
C ASP A 56 -1.99 -2.58 3.67
N ALA A 57 -1.36 -2.59 2.49
CA ALA A 57 -0.16 -3.37 2.19
C ALA A 57 1.14 -2.79 2.78
N LEU A 58 1.14 -1.56 3.32
CA LEU A 58 2.31 -0.98 3.97
C LEU A 58 2.59 -1.68 5.31
N PRO A 59 3.88 -1.81 5.69
CA PRO A 59 4.26 -2.29 7.02
C PRO A 59 3.55 -1.48 8.12
N GLU A 60 3.15 -2.15 9.20
CA GLU A 60 2.30 -1.55 10.24
C GLU A 60 2.95 -0.31 10.85
N ARG A 61 4.26 -0.38 11.10
CA ARG A 61 5.04 0.76 11.60
C ARG A 61 4.98 1.98 10.68
N ILE A 62 4.96 1.77 9.37
CA ILE A 62 4.84 2.87 8.41
C ILE A 62 3.44 3.47 8.44
N ARG A 63 2.40 2.66 8.59
CA ARG A 63 1.01 3.13 8.68
C ARG A 63 0.75 3.93 9.96
N SER A 64 1.37 3.55 11.08
CA SER A 64 1.16 4.17 12.39
C SER A 64 2.08 5.34 12.71
N THR A 65 3.15 5.55 11.92
CA THR A 65 4.07 6.68 12.12
C THR A 65 3.62 7.93 11.37
N ALA A 66 4.06 9.10 11.85
CA ALA A 66 3.80 10.36 11.17
C ALA A 66 4.58 10.44 9.85
N TRP A 67 3.89 10.83 8.79
CA TRP A 67 4.50 11.10 7.48
C TRP A 67 4.86 12.57 7.37
N PHE A 68 5.89 12.86 6.60
CA PHE A 68 6.43 14.21 6.44
C PHE A 68 6.97 14.44 5.04
N ILE A 69 7.08 15.72 4.66
CA ILE A 69 7.60 16.14 3.36
C ILE A 69 9.09 16.46 3.49
N VAL A 70 9.89 15.90 2.59
CA VAL A 70 11.32 16.18 2.47
C VAL A 70 11.61 16.80 1.10
N ARG A 71 12.32 17.94 1.07
CA ARG A 71 12.81 18.55 -0.17
C ARG A 71 13.97 17.72 -0.72
N ASP A 72 13.84 17.26 -1.96
CA ASP A 72 14.84 16.45 -2.67
C ASP A 72 15.71 17.36 -3.57
N GLY A 73 16.86 17.83 -3.06
CA GLY A 73 17.91 18.50 -3.87
C GLY A 73 17.64 19.95 -4.33
N THR A 74 18.64 20.54 -5.00
CA THR A 74 18.79 21.98 -5.34
C THR A 74 18.80 22.29 -6.86
N ALA A 75 18.30 21.41 -7.71
CA ALA A 75 18.32 21.66 -9.16
C ALA A 75 17.09 22.45 -9.63
N GLY A 76 17.21 23.79 -9.66
CA GLY A 76 16.60 24.75 -10.61
C GLY A 76 15.07 24.83 -10.79
N ASN A 77 14.28 23.86 -10.32
CA ASN A 77 12.83 23.82 -10.44
C ASN A 77 12.21 23.53 -9.07
N ASP A 78 11.26 24.37 -8.64
CA ASP A 78 10.92 24.60 -7.23
C ASP A 78 10.09 23.51 -6.53
N HIS A 79 9.95 22.30 -7.09
CA HIS A 79 8.98 21.31 -6.59
C HIS A 79 9.50 19.86 -6.53
N HIS A 80 10.78 19.68 -6.19
CA HIS A 80 11.31 18.35 -5.86
C HIS A 80 11.11 18.06 -4.37
N PHE A 81 10.02 17.40 -4.01
CA PHE A 81 9.82 16.87 -2.67
C PHE A 81 9.27 15.45 -2.70
N SER A 82 9.55 14.69 -1.64
CA SER A 82 9.06 13.35 -1.40
C SER A 82 8.32 13.26 -0.07
N VAL A 83 7.31 12.40 -0.02
CA VAL A 83 6.68 11.98 1.23
C VAL A 83 7.50 10.85 1.82
N ARG A 84 7.91 11.02 3.08
CA ARG A 84 8.71 10.07 3.83
C ARG A 84 8.06 9.72 5.16
N ALA A 85 8.42 8.55 5.65
CA ALA A 85 8.04 8.05 6.97
C ALA A 85 9.30 7.57 7.68
N TYR A 86 9.32 7.69 9.00
CA TYR A 86 10.39 7.12 9.81
C TYR A 86 10.28 5.60 9.85
N TYR A 87 11.44 4.94 9.81
CA TYR A 87 11.57 3.51 10.10
C TYR A 87 12.81 3.32 10.99
N GLY A 88 12.63 2.88 12.23
CA GLY A 88 13.72 2.89 13.22
C GLY A 88 14.37 4.28 13.32
N THR A 89 15.68 4.35 13.08
CA THR A 89 16.46 5.61 13.01
C THR A 89 16.55 6.20 11.60
N GLY A 90 16.01 5.53 10.59
CA GLY A 90 16.07 5.90 9.18
C GLY A 90 14.77 6.49 8.62
N GLN A 91 14.80 6.87 7.34
CA GLN A 91 13.64 7.40 6.60
C GLN A 91 13.45 6.69 5.26
N VAL A 92 12.25 6.20 5.00
CA VAL A 92 11.88 5.54 3.73
C VAL A 92 11.01 6.48 2.90
N THR A 93 11.11 6.38 1.58
CA THR A 93 10.22 7.11 0.68
C THR A 93 8.94 6.31 0.43
N VAL A 94 7.79 6.87 0.81
CA VAL A 94 6.50 6.16 0.76
C VAL A 94 6.15 5.70 -0.67
N ALA A 95 6.42 6.53 -1.68
CA ALA A 95 6.22 6.16 -3.08
C ALA A 95 7.03 4.92 -3.51
N ARG A 96 8.23 4.72 -2.95
CA ARG A 96 9.06 3.53 -3.22
C ARG A 96 8.49 2.28 -2.58
N LEU A 97 7.89 2.40 -1.39
CA LEU A 97 7.22 1.30 -0.71
C LEU A 97 6.02 0.81 -1.52
N ILE A 98 5.14 1.74 -1.93
CA ILE A 98 3.93 1.46 -2.69
C ILE A 98 4.26 0.73 -4.01
N MET A 99 5.27 1.22 -4.73
CA MET A 99 5.66 0.64 -6.01
C MET A 99 6.64 -0.52 -5.89
N ASN A 100 7.04 -0.92 -4.67
CA ASN A 100 8.09 -1.91 -4.43
C ASN A 100 9.37 -1.66 -5.26
N ALA A 101 9.83 -0.40 -5.30
CA ALA A 101 10.94 0.00 -6.15
C ALA A 101 12.26 -0.64 -5.68
N LYS A 102 12.97 -1.28 -6.61
CA LYS A 102 14.23 -1.97 -6.38
C LYS A 102 15.42 -1.01 -6.32
N PRO A 103 16.61 -1.47 -5.89
CA PRO A 103 17.84 -0.71 -6.03
C PRO A 103 18.07 -0.29 -7.48
N GLY A 104 18.48 0.96 -7.71
CA GLY A 104 18.67 1.51 -9.06
C GLY A 104 17.39 1.99 -9.77
N GLU A 105 16.22 1.63 -9.27
CA GLU A 105 14.95 2.16 -9.76
C GLU A 105 14.58 3.45 -9.04
N PHE A 106 13.77 4.29 -9.67
CA PHE A 106 13.14 5.44 -9.02
C PHE A 106 11.67 5.53 -9.39
N VAL A 107 10.87 6.06 -8.47
CA VAL A 107 9.45 6.29 -8.68
C VAL A 107 9.22 7.74 -9.07
N ARG A 108 8.56 7.95 -10.20
CA ARG A 108 8.16 9.26 -10.67
C ARG A 108 6.64 9.40 -10.63
N ASN A 109 6.22 10.58 -10.23
CA ASN A 109 4.83 11.01 -10.26
C ASN A 109 4.50 11.58 -11.65
N ILE A 110 3.40 11.17 -12.26
CA ILE A 110 3.07 11.49 -13.67
C ILE A 110 2.45 12.88 -13.78
N THR A 111 1.45 13.17 -12.94
CA THR A 111 0.70 14.44 -12.96
C THR A 111 1.50 15.61 -12.39
N GLY A 112 2.55 15.31 -11.61
CA GLY A 112 3.33 16.31 -10.90
C GLY A 112 2.81 16.59 -9.49
N ASP A 113 1.61 16.13 -9.13
CA ASP A 113 1.10 16.19 -7.76
C ASP A 113 1.78 15.11 -6.90
N ARG A 114 2.83 15.52 -6.19
CA ARG A 114 3.64 14.64 -5.33
C ARG A 114 2.93 14.15 -4.08
N LEU A 115 1.77 14.72 -3.73
CA LEU A 115 0.92 14.21 -2.64
C LEU A 115 -0.05 13.15 -3.16
N ASP A 116 -0.28 13.06 -4.46
CA ASP A 116 -1.02 11.95 -5.07
C ASP A 116 -0.10 10.74 -5.28
N LEU A 117 -0.11 9.85 -4.30
CA LEU A 117 0.67 8.61 -4.24
C LEU A 117 -0.13 7.39 -4.73
N ARG A 118 -1.27 7.58 -5.39
CA ARG A 118 -2.02 6.48 -6.01
C ARG A 118 -1.16 5.80 -7.07
N THR A 119 -1.26 4.48 -7.15
CA THR A 119 -0.50 3.64 -8.11
C THR A 119 -0.75 4.05 -9.56
N SER A 120 -1.97 4.51 -9.87
CA SER A 120 -2.34 5.07 -11.17
C SER A 120 -1.48 6.27 -11.58
N ASN A 121 -1.00 7.05 -10.61
CA ASN A 121 -0.18 8.25 -10.79
C ASN A 121 1.35 8.02 -10.61
N LEU A 122 1.77 6.79 -10.29
CA LEU A 122 3.17 6.46 -10.06
C LEU A 122 3.74 5.58 -11.17
N ARG A 123 4.98 5.83 -11.59
CA ARG A 123 5.71 4.99 -12.54
C ARG A 123 7.11 4.71 -12.05
N ILE A 124 7.50 3.44 -12.13
CA ILE A 124 8.89 3.02 -11.96
C ILE A 124 9.65 3.40 -13.23
N LYS A 125 10.83 3.95 -13.06
CA LYS A 125 11.79 4.16 -14.13
C LYS A 125 13.14 3.62 -13.70
N GLN A 126 13.86 3.02 -14.65
CA GLN A 126 15.25 2.64 -14.44
C GLN A 126 16.12 3.90 -14.39
N GLY A 127 16.93 4.02 -13.35
CA GLY A 127 17.95 5.06 -13.28
C GLY A 127 19.18 4.70 -14.11
N ALA A 128 19.89 5.69 -14.64
CA ALA A 128 21.26 5.47 -15.09
C ALA A 128 22.11 5.02 -13.90
N LEU A 129 22.87 3.93 -14.09
CA LEU A 129 23.79 3.38 -13.08
C LEU A 129 24.65 4.50 -12.48
N GLY A 130 24.74 4.56 -11.14
CA GLY A 130 25.70 5.41 -10.43
C GLY A 130 25.18 6.71 -9.79
N ARG A 131 23.98 7.21 -10.12
CA ARG A 131 23.45 8.46 -9.53
C ARG A 131 22.24 8.31 -8.58
N ARG A 132 21.72 7.11 -8.31
CA ARG A 132 20.45 6.93 -7.58
C ARG A 132 20.44 5.77 -6.58
N SER A 133 19.46 5.82 -5.67
CA SER A 133 19.36 5.03 -4.44
C SER A 133 19.72 3.55 -4.62
N LYS A 134 20.71 3.09 -3.85
CA LYS A 134 21.12 1.68 -3.73
C LYS A 134 20.18 0.86 -2.83
N ARG A 135 19.12 1.47 -2.28
CA ARG A 135 18.31 0.90 -1.19
C ARG A 135 16.98 0.32 -1.69
N HIS A 136 16.57 -0.80 -1.10
CA HIS A 136 15.24 -1.39 -1.27
C HIS A 136 14.38 -1.08 -0.04
N ASP A 137 13.71 0.07 -0.06
CA ASP A 137 12.98 0.63 1.09
C ASP A 137 11.94 -0.35 1.68
N LEU A 138 11.25 -1.14 0.85
CA LEU A 138 10.24 -2.08 1.33
C LEU A 138 10.86 -3.25 2.09
N ALA A 139 11.97 -3.81 1.60
CA ALA A 139 12.68 -4.86 2.32
C ALA A 139 13.22 -4.35 3.67
N LEU A 140 13.77 -3.13 3.69
CA LEU A 140 14.25 -2.51 4.93
C LEU A 140 13.12 -2.34 5.97
N ALA A 141 11.95 -1.87 5.53
CA ALA A 141 10.82 -1.68 6.42
C ALA A 141 10.25 -3.02 6.93
N LYS A 142 10.22 -4.07 6.10
CA LYS A 142 9.75 -5.41 6.50
C LYS A 142 10.70 -6.16 7.45
N ALA A 143 12.02 -6.05 7.24
CA ALA A 143 13.01 -6.65 8.13
C ALA A 143 12.88 -6.08 9.56
N ALA A 144 12.68 -4.77 9.68
CA ALA A 144 12.49 -4.11 10.96
C ALA A 144 11.20 -4.54 11.69
N ASP A 145 10.11 -4.78 10.98
CA ASP A 145 8.86 -5.29 11.56
C ASP A 145 8.98 -6.76 12.00
N SER A 146 9.92 -7.51 11.42
CA SER A 146 10.17 -8.92 11.76
C SER A 146 11.14 -9.10 12.94
N GLY A 147 11.67 -8.02 13.51
CA GLY A 147 12.68 -8.07 14.57
C GLY A 147 14.06 -8.57 14.11
N GLU A 148 14.25 -8.75 12.81
CA GLU A 148 15.49 -9.24 12.23
C GLU A 148 16.45 -8.05 12.08
N ALA A 149 17.28 -7.84 13.10
CA ALA A 149 18.39 -6.90 13.04
C ALA A 149 19.33 -7.33 11.91
N GLY A 150 19.27 -6.63 10.77
CA GLY A 150 20.27 -6.78 9.71
C GLY A 150 21.67 -6.48 10.23
N PRO A 151 22.73 -7.14 9.71
CA PRO A 151 24.08 -7.04 10.27
C PRO A 151 24.59 -5.60 10.22
N ALA A 152 25.23 -5.21 11.33
CA ALA A 152 25.92 -3.94 11.54
C ALA A 152 27.11 -3.75 10.58
#